data_AF-A0A3N2N5M9-F1
#
_entry.id   AF-A0A3N2N5M9-F1
#
_cell.length_a   1.000
_cell.length_b   1.000
_cell.length_c   1.000
_cell.angle_alpha   90.00
_cell.angle_beta   90.00
_cell.angle_gamma   90.00
#
_symmetry.space_group_name_H-M   'P 1'
#
loop_
_entity.id
_entity.type
_entity.pdbx_description
1 polymer ?
#
loop_
_entity_poly.entity_id
_entity_poly.type
_entity_poly.pdbx_seq_one_letter_code
_entity_poly.pdbx_strand_id
1 'polypeptide(L)'
;MKIKILSMIMSMFSLTACASCATTDDDPVNENPAHDPIPGLETGTNGSVLMAYFSCTGTTEGIAEGIADITGASTFRIEAEVPYTAADLDYNSDCRANREQNNPKARPAIKGMPDGLDRYDVVFIGYPIWWGEAPRIISTFLENGDFKGKTIVPFCTSHSSGLGSSDRNLHSLAPDAVWIPGRRFAENISKTELEKWISGLDIKFDTDMDYSKFPLSEGKNGQAPTIRLSSGYDMPVVGLGTYSLTGDVCVNSVKSAISLGFRKIDTAHMYGNEVEVGRGVRESGVPREEIFVATKIYPNQYGDPEAAVDECLRKLDLGYVDLMLLHHPGTDDVKAYKAMERYVKEGKIRSIGVSCYYIKEIDDFIRQVDIKPVLVQNEVHPYYQDTDVVPHIQNLGIAVEAWYPLGGRGHQKELLSDSVLTKIAMRHGKSVAQVILRWDLQRGVVVIPGSSNPDHMKENISIFDFELTEDEMTAIAALNRNEKHDWY
;
A
#
# COMPACT_ATOMS: atom_id res chain seq x y z
N MET A 1 -61.35 14.23 -15.20
CA MET A 1 -61.80 15.40 -15.99
C MET A 1 -60.98 16.61 -15.56
N LYS A 2 -60.18 17.16 -16.48
CA LYS A 2 -59.52 18.49 -16.50
C LYS A 2 -58.54 18.85 -15.35
N ILE A 3 -57.22 19.03 -15.55
CA ILE A 3 -56.45 20.01 -16.37
C ILE A 3 -56.09 21.29 -15.58
N LYS A 4 -54.76 21.55 -15.49
CA LYS A 4 -54.05 22.88 -15.54
C LYS A 4 -53.99 23.77 -14.27
N ILE A 5 -53.03 24.68 -14.05
CA ILE A 5 -51.67 25.08 -14.53
C ILE A 5 -51.29 26.37 -13.75
N LEU A 6 -49.97 26.70 -13.65
CA LEU A 6 -49.29 28.02 -13.42
C LEU A 6 -49.75 28.97 -12.29
N SER A 7 -48.87 29.43 -11.40
CA SER A 7 -47.82 30.49 -11.53
C SER A 7 -48.35 31.92 -11.56
N MET A 8 -47.91 32.79 -10.63
CA MET A 8 -47.37 34.15 -10.88
C MET A 8 -47.23 35.02 -9.60
N ILE A 9 -46.02 35.59 -9.46
CA ILE A 9 -45.68 37.01 -9.25
C ILE A 9 -46.10 37.75 -7.96
N MET A 10 -45.08 38.00 -7.13
CA MET A 10 -44.43 39.29 -6.80
C MET A 10 -45.25 40.55 -6.44
N SER A 11 -44.85 41.14 -5.29
CA SER A 11 -44.50 42.56 -5.05
C SER A 11 -45.35 43.26 -3.98
N MET A 12 -44.69 43.84 -2.95
CA MET A 12 -44.76 45.27 -2.63
C MET A 12 -43.94 45.67 -1.39
N PHE A 13 -43.13 46.70 -1.61
CA PHE A 13 -42.28 47.54 -0.76
C PHE A 13 -42.90 48.18 0.49
N SER A 14 -42.07 48.46 1.50
CA SER A 14 -41.87 49.78 2.18
C SER A 14 -40.67 49.65 3.17
N LEU A 15 -39.50 50.31 3.04
CA LEU A 15 -39.13 51.75 3.26
C LEU A 15 -39.60 52.23 4.65
N THR A 16 -38.79 52.68 5.62
CA THR A 16 -37.64 53.63 5.69
C THR A 16 -37.09 53.58 7.14
N ALA A 17 -35.79 53.52 7.44
CA ALA A 17 -34.73 54.54 7.44
C ALA A 17 -34.77 55.58 8.60
N CYS A 18 -33.64 55.68 9.34
CA CYS A 18 -32.92 56.86 9.87
C CYS A 18 -32.00 56.42 11.04
N ALA A 19 -30.67 56.38 10.87
CA ALA A 19 -29.70 57.49 11.00
C ALA A 19 -29.39 57.82 12.48
N SER A 20 -28.19 58.14 12.96
CA SER A 20 -26.80 58.28 12.49
C SER A 20 -25.99 58.70 13.75
N CYS A 21 -24.71 58.37 13.96
CA CYS A 21 -23.51 59.19 13.69
C CYS A 21 -22.36 58.59 14.56
N ALA A 22 -21.23 58.13 13.99
CA ALA A 22 -20.00 58.88 13.61
C ALA A 22 -19.10 59.20 14.82
N THR A 23 -17.84 58.74 14.88
CA THR A 23 -16.60 59.32 14.28
C THR A 23 -15.41 58.42 14.74
N THR A 24 -14.23 58.24 14.11
CA THR A 24 -13.45 58.89 13.03
C THR A 24 -12.22 58.01 12.70
N ASP A 25 -11.85 58.00 11.40
CA ASP A 25 -10.50 58.03 10.75
C ASP A 25 -9.48 56.89 11.04
N ASP A 26 -8.63 56.39 10.12
CA ASP A 26 -8.31 56.60 8.69
C ASP A 26 -7.46 55.36 8.22
N ASP A 27 -7.55 54.97 6.93
CA ASP A 27 -6.87 53.83 6.22
C ASP A 27 -5.33 54.00 6.01
N PRO A 28 -4.50 53.15 5.30
CA PRO A 28 -4.66 51.79 4.69
C PRO A 28 -3.47 50.77 4.88
N VAL A 29 -3.74 49.48 4.57
CA VAL A 29 -2.89 48.36 4.00
C VAL A 29 -1.44 48.12 4.49
N ASN A 30 -1.13 46.93 5.05
CA ASN A 30 -0.28 45.90 4.38
C ASN A 30 -0.08 44.57 5.16
N GLU A 31 0.06 43.50 4.36
CA GLU A 31 0.84 42.26 4.53
C GLU A 31 0.55 41.23 5.65
N ASN A 32 0.30 39.99 5.19
CA ASN A 32 0.43 38.74 5.92
C ASN A 32 1.74 38.69 6.73
N PRO A 33 1.74 38.18 7.97
CA PRO A 33 2.95 37.56 8.49
C PRO A 33 3.17 36.25 7.73
N ALA A 34 4.21 36.23 6.91
CA ALA A 34 4.85 34.99 6.50
C ALA A 34 5.22 34.21 7.77
N HIS A 35 4.93 32.91 7.78
CA HIS A 35 5.52 32.00 8.77
C HIS A 35 7.03 31.99 8.56
N ASP A 36 7.80 32.25 9.63
CA ASP A 36 9.23 32.01 9.63
C ASP A 36 9.48 30.52 9.29
N PRO A 37 10.38 30.21 8.36
CA PRO A 37 10.76 28.84 8.07
C PRO A 37 11.50 28.26 9.27
N ILE A 38 11.00 27.13 9.78
CA ILE A 38 11.73 26.30 10.74
C ILE A 38 13.02 25.85 10.03
N PRO A 39 14.22 26.21 10.52
CA PRO A 39 15.47 25.79 9.89
C PRO A 39 15.69 24.30 10.11
N GLY A 40 15.77 23.54 9.02
CA GLY A 40 16.22 22.16 9.02
C GLY A 40 15.11 21.11 8.94
N LEU A 41 14.11 21.29 8.07
CA LEU A 41 13.36 20.15 7.56
C LEU A 41 14.12 19.64 6.33
N GLU A 42 14.99 18.64 6.51
CA GLU A 42 15.26 17.75 5.40
C GLU A 42 13.91 17.14 5.02
N THR A 43 13.49 17.39 3.79
CA THR A 43 12.24 16.92 3.20
C THR A 43 12.16 15.41 3.38
N GLY A 44 11.28 14.98 4.28
CA GLY A 44 11.23 13.65 4.85
C GLY A 44 11.09 12.52 3.83
N THR A 45 11.77 11.43 4.16
CA THR A 45 11.70 10.11 3.55
C THR A 45 10.27 9.57 3.48
N ASN A 46 9.92 8.94 2.34
CA ASN A 46 8.66 8.22 2.12
C ASN A 46 8.40 7.23 3.25
N GLY A 47 7.26 7.35 3.93
CA GLY A 47 7.07 6.64 5.19
C GLY A 47 5.72 5.95 5.37
N SER A 48 5.75 4.79 6.02
CA SER A 48 4.56 3.96 6.21
C SER A 48 3.65 4.53 7.30
N VAL A 49 2.32 4.40 7.15
CA VAL A 49 1.33 5.15 7.94
C VAL A 49 0.57 4.24 8.91
N LEU A 50 0.45 4.66 10.16
CA LEU A 50 -0.41 4.05 11.18
C LEU A 50 -1.59 4.97 11.51
N MET A 51 -2.80 4.40 11.57
CA MET A 51 -4.00 5.04 12.07
C MET A 51 -4.40 4.40 13.41
N ALA A 52 -3.91 4.97 14.52
CA ALA A 52 -4.26 4.55 15.87
C ALA A 52 -5.47 5.32 16.41
N TYR A 53 -6.49 4.65 16.96
CA TYR A 53 -7.67 5.37 17.46
C TYR A 53 -8.33 4.73 18.69
N PHE A 54 -8.91 5.57 19.54
CA PHE A 54 -9.81 5.16 20.62
C PHE A 54 -11.24 5.59 20.29
N SER A 55 -12.20 4.67 20.38
CA SER A 55 -13.62 4.92 20.06
C SER A 55 -14.54 4.17 21.02
N CYS A 56 -15.44 4.91 21.68
CA CYS A 56 -16.50 4.35 22.55
C CYS A 56 -17.86 4.26 21.85
N THR A 57 -18.14 5.20 20.94
CA THR A 57 -19.47 5.34 20.30
C THR A 57 -19.45 5.06 18.79
N GLY A 58 -18.31 4.67 18.23
CA GLY A 58 -18.14 4.42 16.79
C GLY A 58 -17.81 5.67 15.96
N THR A 59 -18.03 6.87 16.48
CA THR A 59 -17.79 8.11 15.72
C THR A 59 -16.33 8.29 15.31
N THR A 60 -15.38 8.14 16.25
CA THR A 60 -13.94 8.21 15.93
C THR A 60 -13.50 7.11 14.98
N GLU A 61 -14.12 5.92 15.10
CA GLU A 61 -13.81 4.74 14.30
C GLU A 61 -14.14 5.00 12.83
N GLY A 62 -15.32 5.52 12.50
CA GLY A 62 -15.67 5.85 11.11
C GLY A 62 -14.76 6.91 10.48
N ILE A 63 -14.27 7.89 11.25
CA ILE A 63 -13.28 8.86 10.76
C ILE A 63 -11.91 8.20 10.55
N ALA A 64 -11.49 7.34 11.48
CA ALA A 64 -10.24 6.60 11.40
C ALA A 64 -10.23 5.68 10.16
N GLU A 65 -11.34 4.98 9.89
CA GLU A 65 -11.51 4.17 8.68
C GLU A 65 -11.38 5.03 7.42
N GLY A 66 -12.07 6.19 7.36
CA GLY A 66 -11.95 7.10 6.23
C GLY A 66 -10.53 7.65 6.00
N ILE A 67 -9.80 7.97 7.08
CA ILE A 67 -8.39 8.39 6.98
C ILE A 67 -7.52 7.22 6.50
N ALA A 68 -7.72 6.02 7.03
CA ALA A 68 -6.98 4.83 6.63
C ALA A 68 -7.21 4.47 5.15
N ASP A 69 -8.46 4.60 4.67
CA ASP A 69 -8.80 4.40 3.26
C ASP A 69 -8.06 5.39 2.34
N ILE A 70 -7.97 6.65 2.75
CA ILE A 70 -7.32 7.71 1.95
C ILE A 70 -5.80 7.58 1.98
N THR A 71 -5.22 7.24 3.13
CA THR A 71 -3.77 7.22 3.37
C THR A 71 -3.13 5.84 3.23
N GLY A 72 -3.94 4.80 3.00
CA GLY A 72 -3.48 3.40 2.98
C GLY A 72 -2.95 2.90 4.33
N ALA A 73 -3.29 3.58 5.43
CA ALA A 73 -2.71 3.32 6.73
C ALA A 73 -3.14 1.95 7.30
N SER A 74 -2.22 1.29 8.00
CA SER A 74 -2.60 0.21 8.91
C SER A 74 -3.45 0.78 10.04
N THR A 75 -4.53 0.11 10.43
CA THR A 75 -5.36 0.57 11.56
C THR A 75 -5.00 -0.14 12.86
N PHE A 76 -5.07 0.59 13.97
CA PHE A 76 -4.91 0.04 15.32
C PHE A 76 -5.94 0.65 16.26
N ARG A 77 -6.85 -0.18 16.79
CA ARG A 77 -7.79 0.26 17.81
C ARG A 77 -7.13 0.21 19.18
N ILE A 78 -6.98 1.35 19.81
CA ILE A 78 -6.55 1.47 21.21
C ILE A 78 -7.71 0.97 22.07
N GLU A 79 -7.56 -0.21 22.65
CA GLU A 79 -8.58 -0.81 23.52
C GLU A 79 -8.12 -0.83 24.98
N ALA A 80 -9.02 -0.47 25.89
CA ALA A 80 -8.77 -0.65 27.31
C ALA A 80 -8.74 -2.14 27.67
N GLU A 81 -7.81 -2.54 28.55
CA GLU A 81 -7.75 -3.91 29.08
C GLU A 81 -9.08 -4.30 29.75
N VAL A 82 -9.65 -3.36 30.50
CA VAL A 82 -11.03 -3.43 30.99
C VAL A 82 -11.90 -2.50 30.13
N PRO A 83 -12.80 -3.02 29.29
CA PRO A 83 -13.66 -2.20 28.43
C PRO A 83 -14.50 -1.20 29.22
N TYR A 84 -14.73 -0.01 28.66
CA TYR A 84 -15.65 0.97 29.24
C TYR A 84 -17.09 0.52 29.06
N THR A 85 -17.84 0.46 30.16
CA THR A 85 -19.28 0.20 30.15
C THR A 85 -20.08 1.49 29.96
N ALA A 86 -21.39 1.38 29.74
CA ALA A 86 -22.26 2.56 29.69
C ALA A 86 -22.22 3.37 31.01
N ALA A 87 -22.10 2.70 32.15
CA ALA A 87 -21.98 3.36 33.46
C ALA A 87 -20.64 4.08 33.62
N ASP A 88 -19.57 3.57 33.00
CA ASP A 88 -18.25 4.21 33.01
C ASP A 88 -18.20 5.50 32.19
N LEU A 89 -19.16 5.68 31.27
CA LEU A 89 -19.29 6.80 30.35
C LEU A 89 -20.47 7.73 30.70
N ASP A 90 -21.17 7.50 31.81
CA ASP A 90 -22.20 8.43 32.30
C ASP A 90 -21.54 9.65 32.96
N TYR A 91 -21.18 10.64 32.14
CA TYR A 91 -20.48 11.86 32.56
C TYR A 91 -21.26 12.69 33.59
N ASN A 92 -22.53 12.41 33.85
CA ASN A 92 -23.34 13.09 34.87
C ASN A 92 -23.18 12.50 36.28
N SER A 93 -22.35 11.46 36.44
CA SER A 93 -22.10 10.76 37.70
C SER A 93 -20.61 10.78 38.07
N ASP A 94 -20.24 10.24 39.23
CA ASP A 94 -18.84 9.86 39.49
C ASP A 94 -18.50 8.58 38.72
N CYS A 95 -18.48 8.65 37.39
CA CYS A 95 -18.14 7.52 36.53
C CYS A 95 -16.62 7.34 36.39
N ARG A 96 -16.20 6.19 35.86
CA ARG A 96 -14.78 5.89 35.63
C ARG A 96 -14.11 6.93 34.73
N ALA A 97 -14.74 7.34 33.63
CA ALA A 97 -14.19 8.35 32.72
C ALA A 97 -13.92 9.68 33.45
N ASN A 98 -14.84 10.12 34.32
CA ASN A 98 -14.67 11.33 35.13
C ASN A 98 -13.51 11.20 36.12
N ARG A 99 -13.44 10.07 36.85
CA ARG A 99 -12.35 9.82 37.81
C ARG A 99 -10.97 9.78 37.14
N GLU A 100 -10.88 9.13 35.99
CA GLU A 100 -9.64 9.07 35.20
C GLU A 100 -9.27 10.47 34.69
N GLN A 101 -10.22 11.22 34.13
CA GLN A 101 -9.92 12.55 33.58
C GLN A 101 -9.49 13.55 34.66
N ASN A 102 -10.11 13.49 35.84
CA ASN A 102 -9.80 14.31 37.01
C ASN A 102 -8.44 13.99 37.64
N ASN A 103 -7.82 12.86 37.29
CA ASN A 103 -6.48 12.50 37.74
C ASN A 103 -5.48 12.61 36.58
N PRO A 104 -4.61 13.65 36.54
CA PRO A 104 -3.61 13.82 35.49
C PRO A 104 -2.63 12.64 35.33
N LYS A 105 -2.45 11.86 36.41
CA LYS A 105 -1.56 10.69 36.44
C LYS A 105 -2.26 9.38 36.08
N ALA A 106 -3.57 9.40 35.79
CA ALA A 106 -4.26 8.19 35.39
C ALA A 106 -3.68 7.65 34.07
N ARG A 107 -3.38 6.36 34.05
CA ARG A 107 -2.94 5.60 32.88
C ARG A 107 -3.79 4.33 32.77
N PRO A 108 -5.01 4.44 32.21
CA PRO A 108 -5.87 3.28 32.01
C PRO A 108 -5.11 2.23 31.19
N ALA A 109 -5.07 0.99 31.66
CA ALA A 109 -4.36 -0.08 30.98
C ALA A 109 -4.98 -0.37 29.60
N ILE A 110 -4.13 -0.61 28.61
CA ILE A 110 -4.51 -0.94 27.23
C ILE A 110 -4.19 -2.41 26.95
N LYS A 111 -4.99 -3.06 26.10
CA LYS A 111 -4.80 -4.48 25.74
C LYS A 111 -3.45 -4.76 25.05
N GLY A 112 -2.88 -3.76 24.38
CA GLY A 112 -1.62 -3.91 23.68
C GLY A 112 -1.21 -2.64 22.94
N MET A 113 -0.10 -2.75 22.21
CA MET A 113 0.44 -1.75 21.29
C MET A 113 0.42 -2.31 19.86
N PRO A 114 0.45 -1.46 18.82
CA PRO A 114 0.62 -1.91 17.44
C PRO A 114 1.95 -2.66 17.29
N ASP A 115 1.90 -3.81 16.62
CA ASP A 115 3.10 -4.58 16.29
C ASP A 115 4.01 -3.76 15.36
N GLY A 116 5.33 -3.85 15.56
CA GLY A 116 6.32 -3.19 14.71
C GLY A 116 6.10 -1.68 14.58
N LEU A 117 5.84 -0.96 15.68
CA LEU A 117 5.63 0.50 15.67
C LEU A 117 6.80 1.26 15.00
N ASP A 118 8.00 0.69 15.06
CA ASP A 118 9.23 1.19 14.44
C ASP A 118 9.11 1.37 12.92
N ARG A 119 8.30 0.56 12.23
CA ARG A 119 8.14 0.63 10.77
C ARG A 119 7.37 1.85 10.26
N TYR A 120 6.61 2.51 11.13
CA TYR A 120 5.74 3.63 10.75
C TYR A 120 6.44 4.96 10.93
N ASP A 121 6.39 5.82 9.93
CA ASP A 121 6.98 7.17 9.98
C ASP A 121 5.92 8.22 10.32
N VAL A 122 4.65 7.94 10.00
CA VAL A 122 3.51 8.81 10.28
C VAL A 122 2.47 8.06 11.11
N VAL A 123 2.02 8.68 12.21
CA VAL A 123 1.00 8.13 13.11
C VAL A 123 -0.14 9.12 13.27
N PHE A 124 -1.31 8.79 12.70
CA PHE A 124 -2.56 9.46 13.04
C PHE A 124 -3.09 8.94 14.37
N ILE A 125 -3.53 9.84 15.25
CA ILE A 125 -4.10 9.49 16.56
C ILE A 125 -5.51 10.08 16.70
N GLY A 126 -6.52 9.22 16.65
CA GLY A 126 -7.93 9.59 16.76
C GLY A 126 -8.52 9.37 18.15
N TYR A 127 -9.26 10.33 18.70
CA TYR A 127 -9.96 10.17 20.00
C TYR A 127 -11.22 11.03 20.15
N PRO A 128 -12.20 10.62 20.98
CA PRO A 128 -13.28 11.51 21.39
C PRO A 128 -12.77 12.56 22.39
N ILE A 129 -13.51 13.66 22.59
CA ILE A 129 -13.19 14.63 23.65
C ILE A 129 -13.92 14.29 24.95
N TRP A 130 -13.18 14.17 26.06
CA TRP A 130 -13.70 14.07 27.42
C TRP A 130 -13.30 15.31 28.21
N TRP A 131 -14.28 16.12 28.63
CA TRP A 131 -14.05 17.38 29.37
C TRP A 131 -13.05 18.34 28.70
N GLY A 132 -13.12 18.46 27.37
CA GLY A 132 -12.25 19.34 26.59
C GLY A 132 -10.86 18.78 26.30
N GLU A 133 -10.59 17.55 26.72
CA GLU A 133 -9.26 16.92 26.64
C GLU A 133 -9.33 15.52 26.00
N ALA A 134 -8.16 15.01 25.60
CA ALA A 134 -8.04 13.61 25.19
C ALA A 134 -8.26 12.68 26.40
N PRO A 135 -8.97 11.54 26.22
CA PRO A 135 -9.12 10.52 27.23
C PRO A 135 -7.75 10.01 27.68
N ARG A 136 -7.57 9.76 28.99
CA ARG A 136 -6.28 9.35 29.57
C ARG A 136 -5.69 8.06 28.99
N ILE A 137 -6.50 7.25 28.33
CA ILE A 137 -6.03 6.07 27.60
C ILE A 137 -5.08 6.44 26.43
N ILE A 138 -5.25 7.62 25.83
CA ILE A 138 -4.32 8.12 24.80
C ILE A 138 -2.96 8.44 25.42
N SER A 139 -2.93 8.92 26.67
CA SER A 139 -1.68 9.10 27.40
C SER A 139 -0.96 7.78 27.64
N THR A 140 -1.69 6.71 28.00
CA THR A 140 -1.11 5.36 28.11
C THR A 140 -0.50 4.90 26.79
N PHE A 141 -1.18 5.12 25.67
CA PHE A 141 -0.69 4.75 24.34
C PHE A 141 0.60 5.49 23.98
N LEU A 142 0.64 6.81 24.15
CA LEU A 142 1.80 7.63 23.82
C LEU A 142 3.03 7.29 24.68
N GLU A 143 2.86 7.10 25.98
CA GLU A 143 3.98 6.81 26.89
C GLU A 143 4.53 5.39 26.76
N ASN A 144 3.72 4.44 26.26
CA ASN A 144 4.16 3.06 26.05
C ASN A 144 4.79 2.81 24.67
N GLY A 145 4.73 3.78 23.74
CA GLY A 145 5.29 3.65 22.39
C GLY A 145 6.56 4.45 22.18
N ASP A 146 7.43 3.98 21.28
CA ASP A 146 8.56 4.76 20.80
C ASP A 146 8.16 5.56 19.55
N PHE A 147 7.98 6.86 19.73
CA PHE A 147 7.60 7.81 18.67
C PHE A 147 8.75 8.72 18.23
N LYS A 148 9.98 8.40 18.64
CA LYS A 148 11.14 9.23 18.31
C LYS A 148 11.31 9.38 16.79
N GLY A 149 11.36 10.62 16.33
CA GLY A 149 11.52 10.97 14.91
C GLY A 149 10.28 10.70 14.04
N LYS A 150 9.18 10.19 14.61
CA LYS A 150 7.93 9.95 13.88
C LYS A 150 7.11 11.23 13.81
N THR A 151 6.31 11.35 12.75
CA THR A 151 5.33 12.42 12.59
C THR A 151 4.01 12.00 13.21
N ILE A 152 3.48 12.77 14.17
CA ILE A 152 2.17 12.50 14.79
C ILE A 152 1.16 13.54 14.32
N VAL A 153 -0.02 13.07 13.89
CA VAL A 153 -1.15 13.88 13.47
C VAL A 153 -2.38 13.52 14.31
N PRO A 154 -2.72 14.29 15.35
CA PRO A 154 -3.92 14.02 16.13
C PRO A 154 -5.19 14.45 15.39
N PHE A 155 -6.30 13.80 15.67
CA PHE A 155 -7.62 14.36 15.41
C PHE A 155 -8.57 13.99 16.53
N CYS A 156 -9.61 14.80 16.71
CA CYS A 156 -10.65 14.49 17.67
C CYS A 156 -12.05 14.54 17.09
N THR A 157 -12.95 13.74 17.67
CA THR A 157 -14.39 13.83 17.39
C THR A 157 -15.10 14.42 18.59
N SER A 158 -15.96 15.41 18.36
CA SER A 158 -16.78 15.98 19.42
C SER A 158 -18.02 16.65 18.84
N HIS A 159 -19.07 16.75 19.66
CA HIS A 159 -20.30 17.46 19.31
C HIS A 159 -20.14 18.99 19.36
N SER A 160 -19.35 19.52 20.30
CA SER A 160 -19.29 20.97 20.57
C SER A 160 -17.90 21.53 20.88
N SER A 161 -16.91 20.68 21.19
CA SER A 161 -15.59 21.12 21.68
C SER A 161 -14.54 21.16 20.57
N GLY A 162 -13.84 22.28 20.42
CA GLY A 162 -12.67 22.37 19.53
C GLY A 162 -11.54 21.42 19.92
N LEU A 163 -10.56 21.22 19.03
CA LEU A 163 -9.36 20.44 19.34
C LEU A 163 -8.52 21.13 20.45
N GLY A 164 -8.32 22.45 20.37
CA GLY A 164 -7.86 23.27 21.50
C GLY A 164 -6.62 22.76 22.23
N SER A 165 -6.67 22.70 23.56
CA SER A 165 -5.60 22.16 24.41
C SER A 165 -5.46 20.64 24.33
N SER A 166 -6.50 19.92 23.91
CA SER A 166 -6.48 18.45 23.86
C SER A 166 -5.41 17.88 22.93
N ASP A 167 -4.99 18.64 21.91
CA ASP A 167 -3.84 18.33 21.05
C ASP A 167 -2.53 18.70 21.74
N ARG A 168 -2.35 19.98 22.06
CA ARG A 168 -1.11 20.52 22.65
C ARG A 168 -0.66 19.80 23.93
N ASN A 169 -1.61 19.34 24.74
CA ASN A 169 -1.31 18.62 25.98
C ASN A 169 -0.69 17.24 25.73
N LEU A 170 -0.92 16.62 24.56
CA LEU A 170 -0.32 15.34 24.19
C LEU A 170 1.15 15.46 23.80
N HIS A 171 1.61 16.62 23.32
CA HIS A 171 2.96 16.80 22.79
C HIS A 171 4.03 16.47 23.82
N SER A 172 3.78 16.81 25.09
CA SER A 172 4.69 16.51 26.20
C SER A 172 4.87 15.01 26.49
N LEU A 173 3.96 14.16 26.00
CA LEU A 173 3.99 12.71 26.21
C LEU A 173 4.83 11.98 25.15
N ALA A 174 5.07 12.61 24.00
CA ALA A 174 6.00 12.15 22.98
C ALA A 174 6.84 13.34 22.48
N PRO A 175 7.79 13.84 23.32
CA PRO A 175 8.52 15.08 23.04
C PRO A 175 9.51 14.96 21.87
N ASP A 176 9.92 13.73 21.54
CA ASP A 176 10.86 13.44 20.45
C ASP A 176 10.15 13.15 19.11
N ALA A 177 8.83 13.30 19.05
CA ALA A 177 8.04 13.21 17.81
C ALA A 177 7.87 14.58 17.15
N VAL A 178 7.67 14.57 15.83
CA VAL A 178 7.29 15.77 15.06
C VAL A 178 5.76 15.87 15.07
N TRP A 179 5.21 16.92 15.69
CA TRP A 179 3.77 17.11 15.77
C TRP A 179 3.24 18.04 14.69
N ILE A 180 2.27 17.56 13.91
CA ILE A 180 1.51 18.39 12.98
C ILE A 180 0.18 18.76 13.63
N PRO A 181 -0.25 20.03 13.58
CA PRO A 181 -1.52 20.45 14.17
C PRO A 181 -2.70 19.62 13.68
N GLY A 182 -3.46 19.09 14.64
CA GLY A 182 -4.59 18.22 14.34
C GLY A 182 -5.86 18.95 13.87
N ARG A 183 -6.91 18.18 13.61
CA ARG A 183 -8.25 18.72 13.31
C ARG A 183 -9.36 18.09 14.14
N ARG A 184 -10.40 18.88 14.46
CA ARG A 184 -11.66 18.38 15.00
C ARG A 184 -12.60 18.00 13.87
N PHE A 185 -13.19 16.81 13.95
CA PHE A 185 -14.24 16.33 13.06
C PHE A 185 -15.61 16.28 13.72
N ALA A 186 -16.64 16.60 12.94
CA ALA A 186 -18.02 16.28 13.25
C ALA A 186 -18.33 14.86 12.77
N GLU A 187 -19.38 14.24 13.32
CA GLU A 187 -19.78 12.86 13.02
C GLU A 187 -20.10 12.60 11.54
N ASN A 188 -20.46 13.63 10.77
CA ASN A 188 -20.94 13.53 9.41
C ASN A 188 -20.02 14.17 8.36
N ILE A 189 -18.71 14.22 8.60
CA ILE A 189 -17.77 14.74 7.59
C ILE A 189 -17.78 13.91 6.31
N SER A 190 -17.70 14.58 5.16
CA SER A 190 -17.61 13.91 3.86
C SER A 190 -16.20 13.40 3.56
N LYS A 191 -16.09 12.33 2.74
CA LYS A 191 -14.79 11.81 2.26
C LYS A 191 -13.94 12.90 1.60
N THR A 192 -14.54 13.76 0.78
CA THR A 192 -13.86 14.87 0.10
C THR A 192 -13.27 15.89 1.08
N GLU A 193 -13.91 16.13 2.22
CA GLU A 193 -13.35 17.02 3.25
C GLU A 193 -12.20 16.39 4.03
N LEU A 194 -12.21 15.07 4.20
CA LEU A 194 -11.08 14.31 4.74
C LEU A 194 -9.90 14.34 3.77
N GLU A 195 -10.13 14.04 2.49
CA GLU A 195 -9.12 14.12 1.42
C GLU A 195 -8.47 15.50 1.39
N LYS A 196 -9.29 16.57 1.38
CA LYS A 196 -8.78 17.94 1.37
C LYS A 196 -7.93 18.28 2.61
N TRP A 197 -8.30 17.75 3.77
CA TRP A 197 -7.50 17.95 4.99
C TRP A 197 -6.16 17.22 4.89
N ILE A 198 -6.20 15.94 4.53
CA ILE A 198 -5.02 15.08 4.41
C ILE A 198 -4.04 15.65 3.40
N SER A 199 -4.50 16.06 2.22
CA SER A 199 -3.65 16.72 1.21
C SER A 199 -3.07 18.06 1.68
N GLY A 200 -3.69 18.71 2.66
CA GLY A 200 -3.20 19.96 3.25
C GLY A 200 -2.16 19.79 4.34
N LEU A 201 -1.85 18.56 4.78
CA LEU A 201 -0.87 18.29 5.84
C LEU A 201 0.60 18.34 5.35
N ASP A 202 0.82 18.39 4.03
CA ASP A 202 2.14 18.31 3.39
C ASP A 202 2.96 17.07 3.83
N ILE A 203 2.25 15.98 4.13
CA ILE A 203 2.83 14.67 4.44
C ILE A 203 2.76 13.81 3.18
N LYS A 204 3.87 13.20 2.80
CA LYS A 204 3.89 12.17 1.75
C LYS A 204 3.50 10.84 2.37
N PHE A 205 2.36 10.31 1.95
CA PHE A 205 1.89 9.00 2.37
C PHE A 205 2.37 7.95 1.37
N ASP A 206 2.59 6.71 1.82
CA ASP A 206 2.95 5.57 0.97
C ASP A 206 1.85 5.19 -0.05
N THR A 207 0.72 5.90 -0.06
CA THR A 207 -0.27 5.88 -1.16
C THR A 207 0.15 6.67 -2.39
N ASP A 208 1.22 7.48 -2.31
CA ASP A 208 1.87 8.10 -3.47
C ASP A 208 2.79 7.12 -4.23
N MET A 209 2.77 5.84 -3.84
CA MET A 209 3.40 4.76 -4.60
C MET A 209 2.67 4.59 -5.93
N ASP A 210 3.04 5.44 -6.89
CA ASP A 210 2.59 5.37 -8.27
C ASP A 210 3.20 4.12 -8.94
N TYR A 211 2.57 2.97 -8.70
CA TYR A 211 2.96 1.71 -9.34
C TYR A 211 2.77 1.72 -10.86
N SER A 212 2.21 2.79 -11.46
CA SER A 212 2.20 2.96 -12.91
C SER A 212 3.55 3.45 -13.46
N LYS A 213 4.48 3.90 -12.60
CA LYS A 213 5.80 4.41 -13.00
C LYS A 213 6.91 3.86 -12.13
N PHE A 214 7.79 3.09 -12.75
CA PHE A 214 8.99 2.57 -12.08
C PHE A 214 10.19 3.51 -12.24
N PRO A 215 11.14 3.52 -11.28
CA PRO A 215 12.36 4.32 -11.35
C PRO A 215 13.40 3.69 -12.31
N LEU A 216 13.03 3.51 -13.58
CA LEU A 216 13.84 2.76 -14.56
C LEU A 216 15.19 3.39 -14.86
N SER A 217 15.33 4.71 -14.66
CA SER A 217 16.58 5.46 -14.81
C SER A 217 17.62 5.14 -13.73
N GLU A 218 17.21 4.57 -12.59
CA GLU A 218 18.10 4.12 -11.52
C GLU A 218 18.71 2.73 -11.83
N GLY A 219 18.10 2.00 -12.76
CA GLY A 219 18.56 0.70 -13.22
C GLY A 219 19.82 0.78 -14.07
N LYS A 220 20.60 -0.31 -14.05
CA LYS A 220 21.71 -0.55 -14.98
C LYS A 220 21.61 -1.97 -15.49
N ASN A 221 22.15 -2.26 -16.67
CA ASN A 221 22.14 -3.63 -17.20
C ASN A 221 22.83 -4.59 -16.22
N GLY A 222 22.12 -5.64 -15.80
CA GLY A 222 22.58 -6.54 -14.73
C GLY A 222 22.31 -6.04 -13.30
N GLN A 223 21.60 -4.93 -13.12
CA GLN A 223 21.20 -4.40 -11.82
C GLN A 223 19.84 -3.71 -11.95
N ALA A 224 18.77 -4.47 -11.79
CA ALA A 224 17.42 -3.94 -11.84
C ALA A 224 17.15 -3.01 -10.65
N PRO A 225 16.43 -1.89 -10.86
CA PRO A 225 15.97 -1.05 -9.76
C PRO A 225 14.89 -1.79 -8.95
N THR A 226 14.60 -1.26 -7.78
CA THR A 226 13.56 -1.76 -6.90
C THR A 226 12.39 -0.80 -6.83
N ILE A 227 11.20 -1.34 -6.56
CA ILE A 227 10.07 -0.58 -6.07
C ILE A 227 9.87 -0.93 -4.60
N ARG A 228 9.49 0.06 -3.79
CA ARG A 228 8.97 -0.21 -2.44
C ARG A 228 7.62 -0.94 -2.59
N LEU A 229 7.28 -1.87 -1.73
CA LEU A 229 5.94 -2.45 -1.63
C LEU A 229 5.24 -1.80 -0.43
N SER A 230 3.91 -1.77 -0.42
CA SER A 230 3.10 -1.23 0.70
C SER A 230 3.33 -1.95 2.03
N SER A 231 3.96 -3.12 2.02
CA SER A 231 4.48 -3.81 3.22
C SER A 231 5.77 -3.20 3.81
N GLY A 232 6.38 -2.20 3.17
CA GLY A 232 7.63 -1.58 3.59
C GLY A 232 8.92 -2.21 3.03
N TYR A 233 8.83 -3.28 2.24
CA TYR A 233 9.97 -3.99 1.66
C TYR A 233 10.23 -3.60 0.21
N ASP A 234 11.50 -3.52 -0.18
CA ASP A 234 11.91 -3.25 -1.56
C ASP A 234 11.92 -4.53 -2.40
N MET A 235 11.34 -4.48 -3.60
CA MET A 235 11.26 -5.59 -4.54
C MET A 235 11.87 -5.22 -5.90
N PRO A 236 12.79 -6.03 -6.44
CA PRO A 236 13.32 -5.81 -7.80
C PRO A 236 12.22 -5.93 -8.87
N VAL A 237 12.24 -5.03 -9.86
CA VAL A 237 11.23 -5.01 -10.94
C VAL A 237 11.44 -6.08 -12.03
N VAL A 238 12.58 -6.78 -11.98
CA VAL A 238 12.91 -7.91 -12.85
C VAL A 238 13.29 -9.11 -12.01
N GLY A 239 12.66 -10.26 -12.27
CA GLY A 239 12.97 -11.53 -11.62
C GLY A 239 13.12 -12.69 -12.59
N LEU A 240 13.54 -13.85 -12.06
CA LEU A 240 13.56 -15.11 -12.79
C LEU A 240 12.32 -15.94 -12.42
N GLY A 241 11.48 -16.24 -13.40
CA GLY A 241 10.43 -17.26 -13.25
C GLY A 241 11.01 -18.67 -13.34
N THR A 242 10.70 -19.55 -12.38
CA THR A 242 11.31 -20.90 -12.32
C THR A 242 10.40 -22.01 -12.82
N TYR A 243 9.26 -21.67 -13.41
CA TYR A 243 8.33 -22.65 -13.94
C TYR A 243 8.99 -23.59 -14.95
N SER A 244 8.70 -24.89 -14.83
CA SER A 244 9.27 -25.98 -15.65
C SER A 244 10.78 -26.24 -15.46
N LEU A 245 11.48 -25.53 -14.56
CA LEU A 245 12.85 -25.85 -14.18
C LEU A 245 12.86 -26.89 -13.06
N THR A 246 13.58 -27.99 -13.22
CA THR A 246 13.64 -29.06 -12.21
C THR A 246 15.06 -29.58 -12.00
N GLY A 247 15.31 -30.21 -10.85
CA GLY A 247 16.61 -30.82 -10.53
C GLY A 247 17.78 -29.82 -10.65
N ASP A 248 18.95 -30.32 -11.08
CA ASP A 248 20.15 -29.49 -11.20
C ASP A 248 20.01 -28.37 -12.25
N VAL A 249 19.09 -28.49 -13.21
CA VAL A 249 18.79 -27.39 -14.15
C VAL A 249 18.20 -26.20 -13.39
N CYS A 250 17.26 -26.44 -12.46
CA CYS A 250 16.71 -25.38 -11.61
C CYS A 250 17.79 -24.73 -10.75
N VAL A 251 18.57 -25.54 -10.01
CA VAL A 251 19.65 -25.06 -9.14
C VAL A 251 20.65 -24.20 -9.91
N ASN A 252 21.13 -24.68 -11.06
CA ASN A 252 22.10 -23.97 -11.88
C ASN A 252 21.51 -22.71 -12.52
N SER A 253 20.22 -22.72 -12.89
CA SER A 253 19.55 -21.55 -13.46
C SER A 253 19.41 -20.43 -12.44
N VAL A 254 19.00 -20.75 -11.20
CA VAL A 254 18.92 -19.79 -10.09
C VAL A 254 20.30 -19.19 -9.79
N LYS A 255 21.33 -20.04 -9.65
CA LYS A 255 22.71 -19.57 -9.42
C LYS A 255 23.21 -18.67 -10.56
N SER A 256 22.94 -19.05 -11.80
CA SER A 256 23.34 -18.27 -12.98
C SER A 256 22.63 -16.91 -12.99
N ALA A 257 21.32 -16.86 -12.76
CA ALA A 257 20.58 -15.61 -12.69
C ALA A 257 21.13 -14.68 -11.59
N ILE A 258 21.37 -15.21 -10.38
CA ILE A 258 21.92 -14.40 -9.28
C ILE A 258 23.32 -13.87 -9.63
N SER A 259 24.16 -14.68 -10.27
CA SER A 259 25.50 -14.25 -10.72
C SER A 259 25.46 -13.18 -11.82
N LEU A 260 24.39 -13.15 -12.61
CA LEU A 260 24.12 -12.14 -13.65
C LEU A 260 23.46 -10.88 -13.09
N GLY A 261 23.17 -10.85 -11.78
CA GLY A 261 22.65 -9.68 -11.07
C GLY A 261 21.15 -9.70 -10.79
N PHE A 262 20.45 -10.80 -11.10
CA PHE A 262 19.07 -10.96 -10.62
C PHE A 262 19.06 -10.98 -9.10
N ARG A 263 18.07 -10.31 -8.52
CA ARG A 263 17.81 -10.32 -7.07
C ARG A 263 16.38 -10.71 -6.74
N LYS A 264 15.61 -11.19 -7.71
CA LYS A 264 14.27 -11.74 -7.49
C LYS A 264 14.10 -13.09 -8.16
N ILE A 265 13.61 -14.07 -7.41
CA ILE A 265 13.35 -15.44 -7.88
C ILE A 265 11.89 -15.78 -7.58
N ASP A 266 11.13 -16.18 -8.60
CA ASP A 266 9.73 -16.57 -8.48
C ASP A 266 9.57 -18.08 -8.68
N THR A 267 8.93 -18.73 -7.70
CA THR A 267 8.57 -20.15 -7.73
C THR A 267 7.13 -20.35 -7.24
N ALA A 268 6.69 -21.59 -7.04
CA ALA A 268 5.41 -21.94 -6.46
C ALA A 268 5.40 -23.40 -6.00
N HIS A 269 4.51 -23.71 -5.06
CA HIS A 269 4.22 -25.09 -4.65
C HIS A 269 3.97 -26.03 -5.84
N MET A 270 3.10 -25.61 -6.78
CA MET A 270 2.73 -26.44 -7.93
C MET A 270 3.86 -26.67 -8.94
N TYR A 271 4.97 -25.96 -8.85
CA TYR A 271 6.11 -26.20 -9.74
C TYR A 271 6.95 -27.39 -9.26
N GLY A 272 6.78 -27.78 -7.99
CA GLY A 272 7.47 -28.92 -7.40
C GLY A 272 8.97 -28.74 -7.25
N ASN A 273 9.48 -27.50 -7.33
CA ASN A 273 10.91 -27.20 -7.40
C ASN A 273 11.43 -26.25 -6.29
N GLU A 274 10.64 -26.02 -5.23
CA GLU A 274 11.01 -25.12 -4.13
C GLU A 274 12.30 -25.55 -3.42
N VAL A 275 12.57 -26.86 -3.34
CA VAL A 275 13.81 -27.41 -2.75
C VAL A 275 15.01 -27.01 -3.59
N GLU A 276 14.91 -27.12 -4.91
CA GLU A 276 15.96 -26.73 -5.85
C GLU A 276 16.18 -25.21 -5.87
N VAL A 277 15.11 -24.42 -5.80
CA VAL A 277 15.21 -22.95 -5.72
C VAL A 277 15.93 -22.54 -4.44
N GLY A 278 15.51 -23.09 -3.30
CA GLY A 278 16.17 -22.86 -2.02
C GLY A 278 17.65 -23.22 -2.05
N ARG A 279 17.99 -24.38 -2.60
CA ARG A 279 19.39 -24.82 -2.79
C ARG A 279 20.16 -23.85 -3.70
N GLY A 280 19.57 -23.42 -4.82
CA GLY A 280 20.18 -22.47 -5.74
C GLY A 280 20.48 -21.12 -5.10
N VAL A 281 19.57 -20.61 -4.27
CA VAL A 281 19.77 -19.38 -3.49
C VAL A 281 20.92 -19.53 -2.48
N ARG A 282 20.91 -20.59 -1.66
CA ARG A 282 21.97 -20.84 -0.66
C ARG A 282 23.34 -21.05 -1.30
N GLU A 283 23.41 -21.72 -2.45
CA GLU A 283 24.66 -21.97 -3.17
C GLU A 283 25.11 -20.80 -4.07
N SER A 284 24.35 -19.70 -4.15
CA SER A 284 24.66 -18.58 -5.05
C SER A 284 25.86 -17.75 -4.62
N GLY A 285 26.20 -17.77 -3.33
CA GLY A 285 27.25 -16.93 -2.74
C GLY A 285 26.83 -15.49 -2.45
N VAL A 286 25.56 -15.12 -2.69
CA VAL A 286 24.99 -13.82 -2.33
C VAL A 286 24.21 -13.93 -1.01
N PRO A 287 24.30 -12.95 -0.09
CA PRO A 287 23.54 -12.96 1.17
C PRO A 287 22.04 -13.12 0.95
N ARG A 288 21.38 -13.88 1.82
CA ARG A 288 19.94 -14.19 1.71
C ARG A 288 19.08 -12.93 1.73
N GLU A 289 19.47 -11.95 2.54
CA GLU A 289 18.81 -10.67 2.72
C GLU A 289 18.85 -9.77 1.47
N GLU A 290 19.75 -10.05 0.51
CA GLU A 290 19.83 -9.35 -0.77
C GLU A 290 18.94 -9.99 -1.86
N ILE A 291 18.41 -11.20 -1.64
CA ILE A 291 17.64 -11.94 -2.65
C ILE A 291 16.17 -11.96 -2.24
N PHE A 292 15.31 -11.44 -3.10
CA PHE A 292 13.85 -11.49 -2.95
C PHE A 292 13.29 -12.81 -3.49
N VAL A 293 12.78 -13.68 -2.63
CA VAL A 293 12.18 -14.96 -3.05
C VAL A 293 10.66 -14.92 -2.92
N ALA A 294 9.98 -15.12 -4.05
CA ALA A 294 8.54 -15.24 -4.13
C ALA A 294 8.11 -16.71 -4.34
N THR A 295 7.08 -17.14 -3.63
CA THR A 295 6.44 -18.46 -3.81
C THR A 295 4.93 -18.35 -3.68
N LYS A 296 4.20 -19.44 -3.94
CA LYS A 296 2.74 -19.44 -4.01
C LYS A 296 2.17 -20.70 -3.39
N ILE A 297 1.14 -20.55 -2.55
CA ILE A 297 0.27 -21.65 -2.13
C ILE A 297 -0.86 -21.83 -3.12
N TYR A 298 -1.24 -23.08 -3.38
CA TYR A 298 -2.19 -23.42 -4.43
C TYR A 298 -3.59 -23.76 -3.87
N PRO A 299 -4.69 -23.63 -4.64
CA PRO A 299 -6.04 -23.89 -4.11
C PRO A 299 -6.26 -25.23 -3.40
N ASN A 300 -5.54 -26.30 -3.79
CA ASN A 300 -5.61 -27.59 -3.11
C ASN A 300 -5.01 -27.58 -1.68
N GLN A 301 -4.31 -26.51 -1.30
CA GLN A 301 -3.70 -26.32 0.01
C GLN A 301 -4.53 -25.39 0.92
N TYR A 302 -5.55 -24.68 0.41
CA TYR A 302 -6.30 -23.68 1.19
C TYR A 302 -7.12 -24.29 2.34
N GLY A 303 -7.39 -25.60 2.29
CA GLY A 303 -8.04 -26.33 3.38
C GLY A 303 -7.20 -26.42 4.66
N ASP A 304 -5.87 -26.42 4.55
CA ASP A 304 -4.91 -26.43 5.67
C ASP A 304 -3.71 -25.51 5.34
N PRO A 305 -3.95 -24.18 5.36
CA PRO A 305 -2.97 -23.22 4.87
C PRO A 305 -1.75 -23.10 5.79
N GLU A 306 -1.88 -23.32 7.10
CA GLU A 306 -0.75 -23.35 8.01
C GLU A 306 0.24 -24.45 7.65
N ALA A 307 -0.23 -25.68 7.44
CA ALA A 307 0.62 -26.78 7.00
C ALA A 307 1.29 -26.49 5.64
N ALA A 308 0.58 -25.82 4.74
CA ALA A 308 1.09 -25.42 3.44
C ALA A 308 2.24 -24.41 3.53
N VAL A 309 2.10 -23.38 4.37
CA VAL A 309 3.12 -22.37 4.60
C VAL A 309 4.35 -22.99 5.29
N ASP A 310 4.15 -23.82 6.31
CA ASP A 310 5.25 -24.51 6.99
C ASP A 310 6.00 -25.47 6.06
N GLU A 311 5.29 -26.20 5.20
CA GLU A 311 5.92 -27.06 4.19
C GLU A 311 6.77 -26.24 3.22
N CYS A 312 6.25 -25.10 2.76
CA CYS A 312 6.96 -24.18 1.87
C CYS A 312 8.25 -23.67 2.50
N LEU A 313 8.18 -23.13 3.74
CA LEU A 313 9.33 -22.65 4.49
C LEU A 313 10.39 -23.74 4.65
N ARG A 314 9.98 -24.97 4.96
CA ARG A 314 10.87 -26.13 5.08
C ARG A 314 11.50 -26.54 3.74
N LYS A 315 10.75 -26.51 2.63
CA LYS A 315 11.27 -26.86 1.31
C LYS A 315 12.28 -25.83 0.83
N LEU A 316 11.95 -24.55 0.94
CA LEU A 316 12.85 -23.46 0.57
C LEU A 316 14.08 -23.45 1.47
N ASP A 317 13.92 -23.65 2.79
CA ASP A 317 15.02 -23.65 3.76
C ASP A 317 15.86 -22.35 3.68
N LEU A 318 15.15 -21.23 3.78
CA LEU A 318 15.69 -19.87 3.62
C LEU A 318 15.43 -18.95 4.84
N GLY A 319 14.88 -19.49 5.92
CA GLY A 319 14.50 -18.75 7.14
C GLY A 319 13.18 -17.99 7.03
N TYR A 320 12.95 -17.28 5.92
CA TYR A 320 11.72 -16.54 5.64
C TYR A 320 11.42 -16.50 4.13
N VAL A 321 10.21 -16.09 3.77
CA VAL A 321 9.76 -15.82 2.39
C VAL A 321 9.56 -14.32 2.21
N ASP A 322 10.07 -13.74 1.13
CA ASP A 322 9.89 -12.30 0.88
C ASP A 322 8.46 -12.01 0.41
N LEU A 323 7.93 -12.80 -0.51
CA LEU A 323 6.56 -12.66 -1.00
C LEU A 323 5.88 -14.02 -1.09
N MET A 324 4.74 -14.17 -0.42
CA MET A 324 3.89 -15.33 -0.61
C MET A 324 2.58 -14.92 -1.28
N LEU A 325 2.20 -15.65 -2.34
CA LEU A 325 0.97 -15.39 -3.08
C LEU A 325 -0.04 -16.53 -2.92
N LEU A 326 -1.32 -16.21 -2.95
CA LEU A 326 -2.34 -17.17 -3.39
C LEU A 326 -2.20 -17.37 -4.90
N HIS A 327 -2.03 -18.60 -5.37
CA HIS A 327 -1.73 -18.86 -6.79
C HIS A 327 -2.92 -18.56 -7.71
N HIS A 328 -4.14 -18.89 -7.25
CA HIS A 328 -5.40 -18.61 -7.94
C HIS A 328 -6.50 -18.34 -6.91
N PRO A 329 -7.59 -17.64 -7.29
CA PRO A 329 -8.81 -17.63 -6.49
C PRO A 329 -9.36 -19.04 -6.34
N GLY A 330 -10.03 -19.31 -5.22
CA GLY A 330 -10.55 -20.64 -4.92
C GLY A 330 -11.32 -20.70 -3.62
N THR A 331 -11.95 -21.84 -3.35
CA THR A 331 -12.58 -22.08 -2.05
C THR A 331 -11.56 -21.97 -0.93
N ASP A 332 -11.92 -21.28 0.15
CA ASP A 332 -11.07 -20.99 1.31
C ASP A 332 -9.88 -20.05 1.04
N ASP A 333 -9.87 -19.30 -0.05
CA ASP A 333 -8.82 -18.31 -0.34
C ASP A 333 -8.65 -17.24 0.75
N VAL A 334 -9.74 -16.67 1.26
CA VAL A 334 -9.72 -15.71 2.39
C VAL A 334 -9.15 -16.37 3.65
N LYS A 335 -9.49 -17.64 3.91
CA LYS A 335 -8.94 -18.40 5.05
C LYS A 335 -7.43 -18.59 4.90
N ALA A 336 -6.98 -18.96 3.70
CA ALA A 336 -5.58 -19.13 3.38
C ALA A 336 -4.80 -17.82 3.51
N TYR A 337 -5.36 -16.72 3.01
CA TYR A 337 -4.75 -15.40 3.13
C TYR A 337 -4.63 -14.95 4.59
N LYS A 338 -5.68 -15.15 5.40
CA LYS A 338 -5.63 -14.88 6.85
C LYS A 338 -4.60 -15.71 7.59
N ALA A 339 -4.28 -16.91 7.11
CA ALA A 339 -3.15 -17.66 7.62
C ALA A 339 -1.83 -16.96 7.25
N MET A 340 -1.64 -16.57 5.99
CA MET A 340 -0.46 -15.82 5.55
C MET A 340 -0.27 -14.52 6.37
N GLU A 341 -1.33 -13.80 6.71
CA GLU A 341 -1.28 -12.63 7.61
C GLU A 341 -0.73 -12.95 9.00
N ARG A 342 -1.06 -14.12 9.57
CA ARG A 342 -0.46 -14.59 10.83
C ARG A 342 1.03 -14.83 10.68
N TYR A 343 1.46 -15.46 9.58
CA TYR A 343 2.87 -15.68 9.30
C TYR A 343 3.65 -14.39 9.02
N VAL A 344 2.98 -13.33 8.55
CA VAL A 344 3.55 -11.97 8.50
C VAL A 344 3.81 -11.44 9.91
N LYS A 345 2.83 -11.57 10.82
CA LYS A 345 3.00 -11.16 12.23
C LYS A 345 4.11 -11.94 12.94
N GLU A 346 4.30 -13.20 12.57
CA GLU A 346 5.40 -14.04 13.09
C GLU A 346 6.78 -13.74 12.46
N GLY A 347 6.85 -12.86 11.45
CA GLY A 347 8.10 -12.52 10.76
C GLY A 347 8.63 -13.61 9.82
N LYS A 348 7.83 -14.64 9.52
CA LYS A 348 8.19 -15.74 8.60
C LYS A 348 7.89 -15.41 7.14
N ILE A 349 6.94 -14.52 6.89
CA ILE A 349 6.64 -13.95 5.57
C ILE A 349 6.77 -12.43 5.67
N ARG A 350 7.41 -11.78 4.71
CA ARG A 350 7.56 -10.31 4.71
C ARG A 350 6.39 -9.60 4.04
N SER A 351 5.98 -10.12 2.89
CA SER A 351 4.93 -9.54 2.05
C SER A 351 3.97 -10.62 1.57
N ILE A 352 2.71 -10.24 1.36
CA ILE A 352 1.66 -11.15 0.90
C ILE A 352 0.86 -10.54 -0.24
N GLY A 353 0.48 -11.37 -1.21
CA GLY A 353 -0.22 -10.94 -2.42
C GLY A 353 -1.09 -12.06 -3.00
N VAL A 354 -1.56 -11.85 -4.23
CA VAL A 354 -2.41 -12.82 -4.93
C VAL A 354 -1.98 -12.96 -6.40
N SER A 355 -2.46 -13.99 -7.07
CA SER A 355 -2.23 -14.25 -8.49
C SER A 355 -3.54 -14.68 -9.13
N CYS A 356 -3.77 -14.24 -10.37
CA CYS A 356 -5.01 -14.46 -11.12
C CYS A 356 -6.27 -13.86 -10.47
N TYR A 357 -6.13 -12.70 -9.82
CA TYR A 357 -7.27 -11.90 -9.36
C TYR A 357 -7.48 -10.75 -10.34
N TYR A 358 -8.71 -10.60 -10.83
CA TYR A 358 -9.12 -9.52 -11.72
C TYR A 358 -10.01 -8.53 -10.97
N ILE A 359 -10.53 -7.51 -11.66
CA ILE A 359 -11.22 -6.34 -11.04
C ILE A 359 -12.28 -6.77 -10.02
N LYS A 360 -13.16 -7.72 -10.37
CA LYS A 360 -14.23 -8.15 -9.47
C LYS A 360 -13.67 -8.93 -8.27
N GLU A 361 -12.80 -9.89 -8.53
CA GLU A 361 -12.23 -10.77 -7.53
C GLU A 361 -11.41 -9.98 -6.51
N ILE A 362 -10.56 -9.06 -6.96
CA ILE A 362 -9.73 -8.26 -6.06
C ILE A 362 -10.58 -7.29 -5.22
N ASP A 363 -11.58 -6.62 -5.80
CA ASP A 363 -12.41 -5.65 -5.10
C ASP A 363 -13.24 -6.29 -3.98
N ASP A 364 -13.72 -7.51 -4.20
CA ASP A 364 -14.42 -8.29 -3.19
C ASP A 364 -13.45 -8.88 -2.16
N PHE A 365 -12.26 -9.32 -2.58
CA PHE A 365 -11.27 -9.96 -1.72
C PHE A 365 -10.67 -9.00 -0.69
N ILE A 366 -10.26 -7.79 -1.10
CA ILE A 366 -9.61 -6.82 -0.20
C ILE A 366 -10.48 -6.41 0.99
N ARG A 367 -11.81 -6.51 0.87
CA ARG A 367 -12.76 -6.18 1.95
C ARG A 367 -12.86 -7.26 3.02
N GLN A 368 -12.25 -8.43 2.80
CA GLN A 368 -12.39 -9.61 3.66
C GLN A 368 -11.12 -9.93 4.46
N VAL A 369 -10.02 -9.23 4.16
CA VAL A 369 -8.67 -9.46 4.70
C VAL A 369 -8.19 -8.23 5.49
N ASP A 370 -7.28 -8.43 6.43
CA ASP A 370 -6.76 -7.38 7.30
C ASP A 370 -5.56 -6.65 6.66
N ILE A 371 -4.78 -7.37 5.84
CA ILE A 371 -3.64 -6.84 5.09
C ILE A 371 -4.02 -6.80 3.60
N LYS A 372 -4.01 -5.62 2.99
CA LYS A 372 -4.23 -5.49 1.55
C LYS A 372 -3.09 -6.20 0.77
N PRO A 373 -3.39 -7.00 -0.27
CA PRO A 373 -2.38 -7.56 -1.17
C PRO A 373 -1.42 -6.49 -1.67
N VAL A 374 -0.12 -6.75 -1.56
CA VAL A 374 0.90 -5.80 -2.04
C VAL A 374 1.19 -5.97 -3.53
N LEU A 375 0.82 -7.12 -4.09
CA LEU A 375 1.06 -7.49 -5.47
C LEU A 375 -0.06 -8.40 -6.01
N VAL A 376 -0.44 -8.18 -7.28
CA VAL A 376 -1.21 -9.12 -8.10
C VAL A 376 -0.34 -9.63 -9.26
N GLN A 377 -0.18 -10.94 -9.38
CA GLN A 377 0.53 -11.58 -10.48
C GLN A 377 -0.46 -12.10 -11.55
N ASN A 378 -0.48 -11.50 -12.75
CA ASN A 378 -1.42 -11.83 -13.84
C ASN A 378 -0.70 -12.09 -15.16
N GLU A 379 -1.41 -12.67 -16.13
CA GLU A 379 -0.91 -12.80 -17.50
C GLU A 379 -0.83 -11.42 -18.13
N VAL A 380 0.36 -11.02 -18.56
CA VAL A 380 0.52 -9.77 -19.31
C VAL A 380 1.60 -9.98 -20.36
N HIS A 381 1.25 -9.70 -21.61
CA HIS A 381 2.17 -9.67 -22.75
C HIS A 381 1.53 -8.86 -23.91
N PRO A 382 2.25 -8.50 -24.99
CA PRO A 382 1.71 -7.60 -26.02
C PRO A 382 0.39 -8.04 -26.68
N TYR A 383 0.10 -9.34 -26.76
CA TYR A 383 -1.19 -9.84 -27.28
C TYR A 383 -2.33 -9.94 -26.23
N TYR A 384 -2.01 -9.81 -24.94
CA TYR A 384 -2.95 -9.78 -23.83
C TYR A 384 -2.41 -8.82 -22.77
N GLN A 385 -2.75 -7.53 -22.93
CA GLN A 385 -2.12 -6.46 -22.16
C GLN A 385 -2.84 -6.16 -20.84
N ASP A 386 -4.02 -6.76 -20.65
CA ASP A 386 -4.88 -6.61 -19.49
C ASP A 386 -5.17 -5.13 -19.15
N THR A 387 -5.58 -4.38 -20.19
CA THR A 387 -5.59 -2.90 -20.22
C THR A 387 -6.50 -2.23 -19.20
N ASP A 388 -7.52 -2.95 -18.71
CA ASP A 388 -8.43 -2.44 -17.68
C ASP A 388 -7.99 -2.85 -16.27
N VAL A 389 -7.43 -4.06 -16.13
CA VAL A 389 -7.08 -4.63 -14.82
C VAL A 389 -5.78 -4.02 -14.31
N VAL A 390 -4.76 -3.84 -15.16
CA VAL A 390 -3.47 -3.27 -14.71
C VAL A 390 -3.64 -1.89 -14.06
N PRO A 391 -4.30 -0.90 -14.72
CA PRO A 391 -4.51 0.40 -14.09
C PRO A 391 -5.43 0.32 -12.87
N HIS A 392 -6.43 -0.56 -12.86
CA HIS A 392 -7.31 -0.75 -11.70
C HIS A 392 -6.52 -1.22 -10.47
N ILE A 393 -5.68 -2.25 -10.62
CA ILE A 393 -4.82 -2.76 -9.54
C ILE A 393 -3.82 -1.70 -9.07
N GLN A 394 -3.19 -0.98 -9.99
CA GLN A 394 -2.25 0.10 -9.65
C GLN A 394 -2.96 1.23 -8.88
N ASN A 395 -4.18 1.61 -9.27
CA ASN A 395 -4.99 2.61 -8.57
C ASN A 395 -5.41 2.18 -7.16
N LEU A 396 -5.42 0.87 -6.86
CA LEU A 396 -5.60 0.36 -5.50
C LEU A 396 -4.31 0.45 -4.66
N GLY A 397 -3.20 0.93 -5.22
CA GLY A 397 -1.89 0.96 -4.57
C GLY A 397 -1.30 -0.44 -4.43
N ILE A 398 -1.48 -1.28 -5.46
CA ILE A 398 -0.99 -2.66 -5.52
C ILE A 398 -0.10 -2.81 -6.74
N ALA A 399 1.07 -3.44 -6.59
CA ALA A 399 1.97 -3.71 -7.71
C ALA A 399 1.40 -4.78 -8.64
N VAL A 400 1.69 -4.70 -9.95
CA VAL A 400 1.35 -5.74 -10.92
C VAL A 400 2.61 -6.45 -11.38
N GLU A 401 2.55 -7.78 -11.48
CA GLU A 401 3.62 -8.60 -12.02
C GLU A 401 3.11 -9.50 -13.15
N ALA A 402 3.81 -9.45 -14.28
CA ALA A 402 3.53 -10.25 -15.47
C ALA A 402 4.12 -11.66 -15.32
N TRP A 403 3.26 -12.67 -15.24
CA TRP A 403 3.64 -14.00 -15.69
C TRP A 403 3.41 -14.14 -17.21
N TYR A 404 4.18 -15.02 -17.85
CA TYR A 404 4.26 -15.15 -19.31
C TYR A 404 4.52 -13.84 -20.09
N PRO A 405 5.46 -12.96 -19.67
CA PRO A 405 5.74 -11.72 -20.40
C PRO A 405 6.12 -11.95 -21.87
N LEU A 406 6.67 -13.13 -22.19
CA LEU A 406 7.06 -13.52 -23.54
C LEU A 406 6.03 -14.41 -24.26
N GLY A 407 4.75 -14.30 -23.92
CA GLY A 407 3.64 -14.91 -24.65
C GLY A 407 3.23 -16.31 -24.17
N GLY A 408 3.96 -16.94 -23.27
CA GLY A 408 3.53 -18.21 -22.68
C GLY A 408 3.66 -19.44 -23.59
N ARG A 409 3.16 -20.59 -23.11
CA ARG A 409 3.42 -21.91 -23.71
C ARG A 409 2.83 -22.01 -25.11
N GLY A 410 3.69 -22.27 -26.10
CA GLY A 410 3.27 -22.47 -27.49
C GLY A 410 3.14 -21.18 -28.32
N HIS A 411 3.13 -20.01 -27.68
CA HIS A 411 2.91 -18.72 -28.35
C HIS A 411 4.16 -17.82 -28.44
N GLN A 412 5.25 -18.18 -27.74
CA GLN A 412 6.50 -17.41 -27.74
C GLN A 412 7.04 -17.15 -29.15
N LYS A 413 7.04 -18.18 -30.02
CA LYS A 413 7.60 -18.04 -31.38
C LYS A 413 6.86 -16.98 -32.18
N GLU A 414 5.52 -16.98 -32.11
CA GLU A 414 4.70 -16.01 -32.82
C GLU A 414 5.00 -14.60 -32.31
N LEU A 415 4.95 -14.39 -30.99
CA LEU A 415 5.18 -13.10 -30.37
C LEU A 415 6.59 -12.56 -30.65
N LEU A 416 7.62 -13.40 -30.49
CA LEU A 416 9.03 -13.01 -30.74
C LEU A 416 9.32 -12.75 -32.23
N SER A 417 8.41 -13.11 -33.14
CA SER A 417 8.51 -12.87 -34.57
C SER A 417 7.59 -11.75 -35.08
N ASP A 418 6.86 -11.06 -34.19
CA ASP A 418 5.95 -10.00 -34.57
C ASP A 418 6.69 -8.86 -35.31
N SER A 419 6.11 -8.41 -36.42
CA SER A 419 6.77 -7.44 -37.30
C SER A 419 6.89 -6.04 -36.70
N VAL A 420 5.98 -5.64 -35.81
CA VAL A 420 6.04 -4.35 -35.11
C VAL A 420 7.15 -4.42 -34.06
N LEU A 421 7.15 -5.45 -33.22
CA LEU A 421 8.18 -5.64 -32.21
C LEU A 421 9.59 -5.78 -32.82
N THR A 422 9.70 -6.51 -33.92
CA THR A 422 10.96 -6.69 -34.65
C THR A 422 11.50 -5.38 -35.21
N LYS A 423 10.64 -4.48 -35.71
CA LYS A 423 11.06 -3.15 -36.17
C LYS A 423 11.53 -2.27 -35.03
N ILE A 424 10.83 -2.28 -33.90
CA ILE A 424 11.22 -1.52 -32.69
C ILE A 424 12.57 -2.03 -32.17
N ALA A 425 12.73 -3.35 -32.06
CA ALA A 425 13.97 -3.99 -31.64
C ALA A 425 15.17 -3.57 -32.52
N MET A 426 15.00 -3.53 -33.84
CA MET A 426 16.03 -3.03 -34.76
C MET A 426 16.42 -1.56 -34.53
N ARG A 427 15.46 -0.68 -34.21
CA ARG A 427 15.75 0.75 -33.97
C ARG A 427 16.60 0.97 -32.72
N HIS A 428 16.39 0.16 -31.69
CA HIS A 428 17.14 0.22 -30.43
C HIS A 428 18.40 -0.63 -30.40
N GLY A 429 18.63 -1.47 -31.42
CA GLY A 429 19.72 -2.46 -31.39
C GLY A 429 19.53 -3.50 -30.29
N LYS A 430 18.28 -3.86 -30.00
CA LYS A 430 17.87 -4.79 -28.95
C LYS A 430 17.19 -6.02 -29.54
N SER A 431 16.95 -7.03 -28.72
CA SER A 431 16.10 -8.16 -29.10
C SER A 431 14.62 -7.83 -28.92
N VAL A 432 13.75 -8.65 -29.53
CA VAL A 432 12.30 -8.55 -29.30
C VAL A 432 11.94 -8.83 -27.83
N ALA A 433 12.62 -9.78 -27.17
CA ALA A 433 12.39 -10.06 -25.76
C ALA A 433 12.70 -8.84 -24.88
N GLN A 434 13.81 -8.14 -25.14
CA GLN A 434 14.17 -6.91 -24.41
C GLN A 434 13.14 -5.80 -24.61
N VAL A 435 12.63 -5.63 -25.84
CA VAL A 435 11.57 -4.67 -26.14
C VAL A 435 10.30 -4.98 -25.35
N ILE A 436 9.87 -6.25 -25.32
CA ILE A 436 8.66 -6.66 -24.59
C ILE A 436 8.83 -6.41 -23.08
N LEU A 437 9.95 -6.85 -22.51
CA LEU A 437 10.20 -6.66 -21.07
C LEU A 437 10.32 -5.17 -20.71
N ARG A 438 10.95 -4.35 -21.57
CA ARG A 438 11.00 -2.90 -21.37
C ARG A 438 9.63 -2.25 -21.46
N TRP A 439 8.78 -2.72 -22.36
CA TRP A 439 7.40 -2.25 -22.52
C TRP A 439 6.57 -2.50 -21.24
N ASP A 440 6.65 -3.70 -20.64
CA ASP A 440 5.99 -3.98 -19.37
C ASP A 440 6.51 -3.07 -18.25
N LEU A 441 7.84 -2.93 -18.12
CA LEU A 441 8.44 -2.05 -17.12
C LEU A 441 8.00 -0.58 -17.26
N GLN A 442 7.89 -0.05 -18.48
CA GLN A 442 7.41 1.31 -18.73
C GLN A 442 5.91 1.50 -18.46
N ARG A 443 5.15 0.41 -18.30
CA ARG A 443 3.75 0.40 -17.85
C ARG A 443 3.60 0.20 -16.35
N GLY A 444 4.70 0.12 -15.61
CA GLY A 444 4.67 -0.21 -14.19
C GLY A 444 4.26 -1.66 -13.93
N VAL A 445 4.68 -2.58 -14.81
CA VAL A 445 4.45 -4.02 -14.67
C VAL A 445 5.79 -4.72 -14.45
N VAL A 446 5.93 -5.41 -13.31
CA VAL A 446 7.10 -6.21 -12.95
C VAL A 446 7.19 -7.42 -13.88
N VAL A 447 8.39 -7.84 -14.28
CA VAL A 447 8.56 -8.95 -15.23
C VAL A 447 9.35 -10.12 -14.63
N ILE A 448 8.86 -11.35 -14.86
CA ILE A 448 9.51 -12.59 -14.42
C ILE A 448 9.70 -13.61 -15.56
N PRO A 449 10.46 -13.29 -16.62
CA PRO A 449 10.70 -14.25 -17.70
C PRO A 449 11.42 -15.50 -17.17
N GLY A 450 10.94 -16.68 -17.58
CA GLY A 450 11.60 -17.95 -17.29
C GLY A 450 12.67 -18.29 -18.32
N SER A 451 13.82 -18.78 -17.85
CA SER A 451 14.89 -19.28 -18.71
C SER A 451 15.80 -20.25 -17.94
N SER A 452 16.40 -21.20 -18.65
CA SER A 452 17.57 -21.98 -18.19
C SER A 452 18.84 -21.63 -18.95
N ASN A 453 18.76 -20.77 -19.96
CA ASN A 453 19.89 -20.33 -20.77
C ASN A 453 20.49 -19.04 -20.17
N PRO A 454 21.77 -19.05 -19.73
CA PRO A 454 22.44 -17.86 -19.19
C PRO A 454 22.50 -16.67 -20.16
N ASP A 455 22.61 -16.91 -21.47
CA ASP A 455 22.64 -15.83 -22.47
C ASP A 455 21.29 -15.10 -22.52
N HIS A 456 20.19 -15.85 -22.50
CA HIS A 456 18.84 -15.27 -22.41
C HIS A 456 18.63 -14.54 -21.08
N MET A 457 19.14 -15.07 -19.97
CA MET A 457 19.05 -14.37 -18.67
C MET A 457 19.78 -13.04 -18.71
N LYS A 458 21.00 -13.02 -19.25
CA LYS A 458 21.82 -11.81 -19.40
C LYS A 458 21.13 -10.79 -20.29
N GLU A 459 20.52 -11.24 -21.38
CA GLU A 459 19.70 -10.42 -22.28
C GLU A 459 18.50 -9.81 -21.55
N ASN A 460 17.74 -10.64 -20.81
CA ASN A 460 16.51 -10.25 -20.12
C ASN A 460 16.72 -9.20 -19.02
N ILE A 461 17.87 -9.19 -18.33
CA ILE A 461 18.20 -8.17 -17.31
C ILE A 461 18.92 -6.94 -17.89
N SER A 462 19.24 -6.94 -19.18
CA SER A 462 19.94 -5.85 -19.86
C SER A 462 18.97 -4.91 -20.59
N ILE A 463 18.03 -4.33 -19.84
CA ILE A 463 16.90 -3.54 -20.37
C ILE A 463 16.78 -2.13 -19.77
N PHE A 464 17.90 -1.58 -19.27
CA PHE A 464 17.92 -0.29 -18.57
C PHE A 464 18.72 0.80 -19.30
N ASP A 465 19.34 0.47 -20.44
CA ASP A 465 20.13 1.38 -21.27
C ASP A 465 19.38 1.91 -22.51
N PHE A 466 18.07 1.71 -22.57
CA PHE A 466 17.20 2.24 -23.62
C PHE A 466 15.78 2.50 -23.09
N GLU A 467 15.00 3.26 -23.85
CA GLU A 467 13.62 3.61 -23.55
C GLU A 467 12.78 3.58 -24.83
N LEU A 468 11.58 2.99 -24.74
CA LEU A 468 10.61 2.99 -25.82
C LEU A 468 9.92 4.35 -25.89
N THR A 469 9.80 4.90 -27.10
CA THR A 469 9.12 6.19 -27.30
C THR A 469 7.61 6.05 -27.16
N GLU A 470 6.88 7.17 -27.00
CA GLU A 470 5.42 7.17 -26.96
C GLU A 470 4.79 6.52 -28.22
N ASP A 471 5.36 6.77 -29.40
CA ASP A 471 4.93 6.15 -30.66
C ASP A 471 5.12 4.63 -30.64
N GLU A 472 6.22 4.15 -30.07
CA GLU A 472 6.52 2.72 -29.97
C GLU A 472 5.62 2.04 -28.94
N MET A 473 5.42 2.68 -27.78
CA MET A 473 4.43 2.24 -26.78
C MET A 473 3.03 2.15 -27.39
N THR A 474 2.64 3.14 -28.19
CA THR A 474 1.35 3.16 -28.92
C THR A 474 1.26 2.05 -29.96
N ALA A 475 2.34 1.79 -30.70
CA ALA A 475 2.39 0.72 -31.69
C ALA A 475 2.27 -0.67 -31.03
N ILE A 476 2.90 -0.87 -29.86
CA ILE A 476 2.75 -2.10 -29.08
C ILE A 476 1.34 -2.20 -28.49
N ALA A 477 0.75 -1.10 -28.01
CA ALA A 477 -0.63 -1.09 -27.51
C ALA A 477 -1.64 -1.59 -28.58
N ALA A 478 -1.41 -1.26 -29.85
CA ALA A 478 -2.22 -1.72 -30.97
C ALA A 478 -2.09 -3.23 -31.27
N LEU A 479 -1.15 -3.95 -30.65
CA LEU A 479 -0.99 -5.41 -30.77
C LEU A 479 -1.94 -6.19 -29.86
N ASN A 480 -2.67 -5.55 -28.94
CA ASN A 480 -3.56 -6.25 -28.03
C ASN A 480 -4.65 -7.02 -28.81
N ARG A 481 -4.81 -8.30 -28.52
CA ARG A 481 -5.82 -9.19 -29.14
C ARG A 481 -6.81 -9.73 -28.11
N ASN A 482 -6.60 -9.44 -26.83
CA ASN A 482 -7.29 -10.09 -25.72
C ASN A 482 -7.14 -11.63 -25.76
N GLU A 483 -5.98 -12.10 -26.22
CA GLU A 483 -5.64 -13.53 -26.35
C GLU A 483 -4.88 -14.01 -25.10
N LYS A 484 -5.62 -14.38 -24.06
CA LYS A 484 -5.07 -15.01 -22.85
C LYS A 484 -4.64 -16.46 -23.17
N HIS A 485 -3.44 -16.87 -22.80
CA HIS A 485 -2.86 -18.16 -23.17
C HIS A 485 -2.82 -19.20 -22.04
N ASP A 486 -3.04 -18.81 -20.77
CA ASP A 486 -3.35 -19.78 -19.72
C ASP A 486 -4.84 -19.77 -19.35
N TRP A 487 -5.39 -20.96 -19.17
CA TRP A 487 -6.81 -21.18 -18.92
C TRP A 487 -7.02 -21.40 -17.43
N TYR A 488 -7.14 -20.28 -16.72
CA TYR A 488 -7.84 -20.17 -15.45
C TYR A 488 -8.91 -19.10 -15.55
#